data_AF-A0A7K4IFK6-F1
#
_entry.id   AF-A0A7K4IFK6-F1
#
_cell.length_a   1.000
_cell.length_b   1.000
_cell.length_c   1.000
_cell.angle_alpha   90.00
_cell.angle_beta   90.00
_cell.angle_gamma   90.00
#
_symmetry.space_group_name_H-M   'P 1'
#
loop_
_entity.id
_entity.type
_entity.pdbx_description
1 polymer ?
#
loop_
_entity_poly.entity_id
_entity_poly.type
_entity_poly.pdbx_seq_one_letter_code
_entity_poly.pdbx_strand_id
1 'polypeptide(L)'
;MKKIDDTIPSMKLIPTTIVVTVIGAVLELSGVWLTMVIAGGLAGLFLRDHRRAFAAGLFGIAIAWSALFAYLVVTADALRVGSLFASLLGLSGLGWLPIMISVMLGALLGGFGALLVRSLVELIDGLSVAYPGHQAQPPSG
;
A
#
# COMPACT_ATOMS: atom_id res chain seq x y z
N MET A 1 -7.08 -18.42 -19.47
CA MET A 1 -7.48 -17.03 -19.09
C MET A 1 -6.35 -16.09 -19.48
N LYS A 2 -6.61 -14.82 -19.80
CA LYS A 2 -5.54 -13.85 -20.14
C LYS A 2 -4.82 -13.44 -18.85
N LYS A 3 -3.48 -13.26 -18.89
CA LYS A 3 -2.71 -12.83 -17.71
C LYS A 3 -3.14 -11.44 -17.27
N ILE A 4 -3.15 -11.21 -15.95
CA ILE A 4 -3.43 -9.90 -15.36
C ILE A 4 -2.39 -8.90 -15.84
N ASP A 5 -1.12 -9.31 -15.88
CA ASP A 5 -0.02 -8.47 -16.40
C ASP A 5 -0.21 -8.04 -17.87
N ASP A 6 -1.00 -8.76 -18.67
CA ASP A 6 -1.30 -8.42 -20.07
C ASP A 6 -2.55 -7.53 -20.23
N THR A 7 -3.29 -7.34 -19.13
CA THR A 7 -4.53 -6.55 -19.10
C THR A 7 -4.30 -5.19 -18.48
N ILE A 8 -3.44 -5.13 -17.45
CA ILE A 8 -3.13 -3.90 -16.73
C ILE A 8 -1.80 -3.33 -17.22
N PRO A 9 -1.77 -2.09 -17.73
CA PRO A 9 -0.54 -1.48 -18.19
C PRO A 9 0.41 -1.21 -17.02
N SER A 10 1.68 -1.61 -17.16
CA SER A 10 2.70 -1.31 -16.17
C SER A 10 3.00 0.20 -16.15
N MET A 11 3.00 0.81 -14.97
CA MET A 11 3.35 2.22 -14.80
C MET A 11 4.78 2.39 -14.28
N LYS A 12 5.29 3.63 -14.34
CA LYS A 12 6.58 3.99 -13.72
C LYS A 12 6.39 4.22 -12.21
N LEU A 13 7.48 4.09 -11.46
CA LEU A 13 7.49 4.23 -10.00
C LEU A 13 6.82 5.52 -9.51
N ILE A 14 7.22 6.67 -10.05
CA ILE A 14 6.74 7.99 -9.58
C ILE A 14 5.21 8.15 -9.76
N PRO A 15 4.62 7.95 -10.96
CA PRO A 15 3.17 7.96 -11.12
C PRO A 15 2.44 6.99 -10.19
N THR A 16 2.97 5.76 -10.02
CA THR A 16 2.38 4.78 -9.11
C THR A 16 2.39 5.28 -7.67
N THR A 17 3.51 5.85 -7.19
CA THR A 17 3.59 6.44 -5.85
C THR A 17 2.55 7.55 -5.68
N ILE A 18 2.37 8.43 -6.67
CA ILE A 18 1.36 9.51 -6.62
C ILE A 18 -0.05 8.92 -6.49
N VAL A 19 -0.38 7.90 -7.28
CA VAL A 19 -1.68 7.21 -7.19
C VAL A 19 -1.89 6.61 -5.80
N VAL A 20 -0.88 5.90 -5.27
CA VAL A 20 -0.94 5.32 -3.93
C VAL A 20 -1.11 6.41 -2.87
N THR A 21 -0.40 7.54 -2.97
CA THR A 21 -0.55 8.66 -2.04
C THR A 21 -1.97 9.22 -2.05
N VAL A 22 -2.52 9.49 -3.23
CA VAL A 22 -3.88 10.08 -3.35
C VAL A 22 -4.94 9.09 -2.84
N ILE A 23 -4.88 7.83 -3.28
CA ILE A 23 -5.84 6.82 -2.84
C ILE A 23 -5.68 6.51 -1.35
N GLY A 24 -4.45 6.43 -0.85
CA GLY A 24 -4.15 6.26 0.57
C GLY A 24 -4.73 7.40 1.40
N ALA A 25 -4.54 8.66 0.99
CA ALA A 25 -5.11 9.81 1.67
C ALA A 25 -6.65 9.78 1.69
N VAL A 26 -7.29 9.41 0.57
CA VAL A 26 -8.76 9.28 0.49
C VAL A 26 -9.27 8.15 1.38
N LEU A 27 -8.64 6.98 1.34
CA LEU A 27 -9.05 5.83 2.13
C LEU A 27 -8.84 6.04 3.63
N GLU A 28 -7.81 6.79 4.03
CA GLU A 28 -7.57 7.14 5.42
C GLU A 28 -8.70 7.98 6.01
N LEU A 29 -9.41 8.79 5.20
CA LEU A 29 -10.59 9.54 5.67
C LEU A 29 -11.73 8.64 6.17
N SER A 30 -11.72 7.34 5.83
CA SER A 30 -12.64 6.37 6.42
C SER A 30 -12.36 6.06 7.90
N GLY A 31 -11.17 6.39 8.40
CA GLY A 31 -10.69 6.01 9.73
C GLY A 31 -10.32 4.53 9.88
N VAL A 32 -10.40 3.74 8.81
CA VAL A 32 -10.09 2.30 8.83
C VAL A 32 -8.64 2.08 8.41
N TRP A 33 -7.75 1.89 9.39
CA TRP A 33 -6.30 1.76 9.15
C TRP A 33 -5.90 0.62 8.20
N LEU A 34 -6.72 -0.44 8.10
CA LEU A 34 -6.45 -1.63 7.29
C LEU A 34 -6.53 -1.32 5.78
N THR A 35 -7.21 -0.22 5.43
CA THR A 35 -7.31 0.24 4.04
C THR A 35 -5.95 0.64 3.45
N MET A 36 -4.93 0.89 4.28
CA MET A 36 -3.56 1.15 3.82
C MET A 36 -2.94 -0.03 3.09
N VAL A 37 -3.33 -1.27 3.46
CA VAL A 37 -2.92 -2.49 2.75
C VAL A 37 -3.51 -2.50 1.34
N ILE A 38 -4.77 -2.05 1.19
CA ILE A 38 -5.46 -1.97 -0.10
C ILE A 38 -4.83 -0.87 -0.97
N ALA A 39 -4.61 0.31 -0.40
CA ALA A 39 -3.97 1.44 -1.07
C ALA A 39 -2.56 1.08 -1.55
N GLY A 40 -1.73 0.49 -0.67
CA GLY A 40 -0.40 -0.02 -1.02
C GLY A 40 -0.47 -1.13 -2.06
N GLY A 41 -1.48 -1.99 -2.00
CA GLY A 41 -1.74 -3.05 -2.98
C GLY A 41 -1.82 -2.56 -4.42
N LEU A 42 -2.28 -1.33 -4.66
CA LEU A 42 -2.28 -0.73 -5.99
C LEU A 42 -0.88 -0.63 -6.59
N ALA A 43 0.16 -0.44 -5.78
CA ALA A 43 1.53 -0.47 -6.28
C ALA A 43 1.91 -1.85 -6.82
N GLY A 44 1.47 -2.94 -6.17
CA GLY A 44 1.68 -4.31 -6.65
C GLY A 44 0.92 -4.64 -7.93
N LEU A 45 -0.17 -3.91 -8.20
CA LEU A 45 -0.95 -4.04 -9.43
C LEU A 45 -0.28 -3.35 -10.62
N PHE A 46 0.34 -2.18 -10.41
CA PHE A 46 0.90 -1.36 -11.49
C PHE A 46 2.39 -1.56 -11.73
N LEU A 47 3.13 -2.12 -10.76
CA LEU A 47 4.57 -2.38 -10.87
C LEU A 47 4.82 -3.89 -10.85
N ARG A 48 5.62 -4.34 -11.82
CA ARG A 48 5.99 -5.77 -11.96
C ARG A 48 7.17 -6.18 -11.07
N ASP A 49 7.97 -5.23 -10.63
CA ASP A 49 9.12 -5.48 -9.76
C ASP A 49 8.71 -5.32 -8.29
N HIS A 50 8.95 -6.35 -7.48
CA HIS A 50 8.59 -6.37 -6.05
C HIS A 50 9.22 -5.24 -5.25
N ARG A 51 10.49 -4.90 -5.52
CA ARG A 51 11.20 -3.85 -4.76
C ARG A 51 10.62 -2.48 -5.09
N ARG A 52 10.31 -2.24 -6.36
CA ARG A 52 9.64 -1.01 -6.81
C ARG A 52 8.21 -0.93 -6.27
N ALA A 53 7.46 -2.03 -6.30
CA ALA A 53 6.12 -2.10 -5.74
C ALA A 53 6.13 -1.79 -4.24
N PHE A 54 7.01 -2.43 -3.48
CA PHE A 54 7.21 -2.15 -2.04
C PHE A 54 7.56 -0.69 -1.80
N ALA A 55 8.52 -0.13 -2.54
CA ALA A 55 8.92 1.26 -2.39
C ALA A 55 7.77 2.23 -2.70
N ALA A 56 7.02 2.03 -3.78
CA ALA A 56 5.87 2.86 -4.11
C ALA A 56 4.76 2.76 -3.06
N GLY A 57 4.46 1.57 -2.56
CA GLY A 57 3.53 1.35 -1.44
C GLY A 57 3.98 2.07 -0.18
N LEU A 58 5.25 1.89 0.20
CA LEU A 58 5.84 2.46 1.41
C LEU A 58 5.86 3.98 1.37
N PHE A 59 6.45 4.57 0.33
CA PHE A 59 6.55 6.02 0.23
C PHE A 59 5.19 6.67 -0.04
N GLY A 60 4.33 6.00 -0.81
CA GLY A 60 2.99 6.51 -1.11
C GLY A 60 2.18 6.73 0.17
N ILE A 61 2.11 5.72 1.04
CA ILE A 61 1.41 5.79 2.33
C ILE A 61 2.15 6.67 3.34
N ALA A 62 3.48 6.63 3.38
CA ALA A 62 4.25 7.52 4.25
C ALA A 62 3.95 9.00 3.97
N ILE A 63 3.89 9.39 2.69
CA ILE A 63 3.56 10.76 2.28
C ILE A 63 2.11 11.10 2.66
N ALA A 64 1.17 10.19 2.39
CA ALA A 64 -0.25 10.40 2.71
C ALA A 64 -0.47 10.64 4.21
N TRP A 65 0.09 9.77 5.06
CA TRP A 65 -0.03 9.93 6.52
C TRP A 65 0.74 11.12 7.04
N SER A 66 1.93 11.41 6.52
CA SER A 66 2.67 12.60 6.92
C SER A 66 1.88 13.88 6.62
N ALA A 67 1.24 13.95 5.45
CA ALA A 67 0.38 15.08 5.09
C ALA A 67 -0.84 15.20 6.03
N LEU A 68 -1.50 14.07 6.34
CA LEU A 68 -2.63 14.07 7.26
C LEU A 68 -2.21 14.50 8.68
N PHE A 69 -1.14 13.93 9.22
CA PHE A 69 -0.66 14.32 10.55
C PHE A 69 -0.17 15.77 10.58
N ALA A 70 0.49 16.25 9.53
CA ALA A 70 0.85 17.67 9.43
C ALA A 70 -0.40 18.56 9.49
N TYR A 71 -1.46 18.19 8.79
CA TYR A 71 -2.75 18.88 8.88
C TYR A 71 -3.35 18.82 10.29
N LEU A 72 -3.34 17.67 10.95
CA LEU A 72 -3.88 17.49 12.31
C LEU A 72 -3.06 18.22 13.39
N VAL A 73 -1.74 18.33 13.21
CA VAL A 73 -0.88 19.12 14.09
C VAL A 73 -1.28 20.59 14.07
N VAL A 74 -1.63 21.12 12.90
CA VAL A 74 -2.03 22.53 12.73
C VAL A 74 -3.48 22.78 13.16
N THR A 75 -4.38 21.83 12.94
CA THR A 75 -5.84 22.06 13.10
C THR A 75 -6.44 21.50 14.38
N ALA A 76 -5.85 20.48 14.98
CA ALA A 76 -6.46 19.70 16.05
C ALA A 76 -5.52 19.41 17.23
N ASP A 77 -4.42 20.16 17.36
CA ASP A 77 -3.43 19.99 18.43
C ASP A 77 -2.95 18.53 18.58
N ALA A 78 -2.71 17.82 17.47
CA ALA A 78 -2.32 16.41 17.49
C ALA A 78 -1.08 16.11 18.37
N LEU A 79 -0.17 17.07 18.54
CA LEU A 79 0.98 16.95 19.44
C LEU A 79 0.58 16.83 20.92
N ARG A 80 -0.53 17.45 21.32
CA ARG A 80 -1.08 17.34 22.68
C ARG A 80 -1.67 15.96 22.92
N VAL A 81 -2.36 15.40 21.92
CA VAL A 81 -2.84 14.02 21.98
C VAL A 81 -1.66 13.05 22.03
N GLY A 82 -0.66 13.26 21.17
CA GLY A 82 0.56 12.46 21.18
C GLY A 82 1.32 12.54 22.51
N SER A 83 1.38 13.71 23.15
CA SER A 83 2.06 13.85 24.44
C SER A 83 1.33 13.13 25.58
N LEU A 84 0.00 13.02 25.52
CA LEU A 84 -0.75 12.17 26.44
C LEU A 84 -0.30 10.70 26.31
N PHE A 85 -0.27 10.15 25.09
CA PHE A 85 0.20 8.77 24.88
C PHE A 85 1.65 8.56 25.28
N ALA A 86 2.54 9.50 24.95
CA ALA A 86 3.94 9.42 25.33
C ALA A 86 4.11 9.46 26.86
N SER A 87 3.32 10.27 27.57
CA SER A 87 3.36 10.35 29.03
C SER A 87 2.95 9.04 29.72
N LEU A 88 2.03 8.26 29.13
CA LEU A 88 1.66 6.92 29.64
C LEU A 88 2.85 5.94 29.64
N LEU A 89 3.84 6.17 28.78
CA LEU A 89 5.07 5.40 28.68
C LEU A 89 6.22 6.02 29.51
N GLY A 90 5.96 7.08 30.27
CA GLY A 90 6.99 7.85 31.00
C GLY A 90 7.83 8.77 30.09
N LEU A 91 7.44 8.94 28.83
CA LEU A 91 8.18 9.69 27.80
C LEU A 91 7.63 11.12 27.64
N SER A 92 7.65 11.90 28.73
CA SER A 92 7.14 13.28 28.73
C SER A 92 7.86 14.17 27.72
N GLY A 93 7.10 14.99 26.98
CA GLY A 93 7.64 15.91 25.96
C GLY A 93 7.86 15.28 24.58
N LEU A 94 7.69 13.95 24.43
CA LEU A 94 7.89 13.24 23.15
C LEU A 94 6.57 13.00 22.39
N GLY A 95 5.70 14.01 22.34
CA GLY A 95 4.38 13.89 21.68
C GLY A 95 4.44 13.64 20.16
N TRP A 96 5.57 13.91 19.54
CA TRP A 96 5.84 13.59 18.13
C TRP A 96 6.12 12.10 17.89
N LEU A 97 6.55 11.36 18.92
CA LEU A 97 6.99 9.97 18.80
C LEU A 97 5.85 9.02 18.37
N PRO A 98 4.63 9.08 18.98
CA PRO A 98 3.51 8.27 18.50
C PRO A 98 3.11 8.58 17.06
N ILE A 99 3.21 9.84 16.64
CA ILE A 99 2.94 10.26 15.26
C ILE A 99 3.97 9.64 14.30
N MET A 100 5.26 9.72 14.63
CA MET A 100 6.31 9.10 13.82
C MET A 100 6.12 7.58 13.72
N ILE A 101 5.85 6.91 14.85
CA ILE A 101 5.61 5.46 14.88
C ILE A 101 4.40 5.12 14.03
N SER A 102 3.33 5.90 14.12
CA SER A 102 2.15 5.75 13.27
C SER A 102 2.56 5.84 11.79
N VAL A 103 3.16 6.94 11.34
CA VAL A 103 3.63 7.10 9.95
C VAL A 103 4.49 5.91 9.49
N MET A 104 5.41 5.41 10.33
CA MET A 104 6.22 4.23 10.00
C MET A 104 5.39 2.95 9.84
N LEU A 105 4.44 2.69 10.75
CA LEU A 105 3.56 1.52 10.67
C LEU A 105 2.65 1.59 9.44
N GLY A 106 2.07 2.76 9.14
CA GLY A 106 1.28 2.98 7.94
C GLY A 106 2.10 2.76 6.66
N ALA A 107 3.31 3.32 6.60
CA ALA A 107 4.23 3.13 5.50
C ALA A 107 4.58 1.65 5.29
N LEU A 108 4.88 0.91 6.37
CA LEU A 108 5.13 -0.52 6.29
C LEU A 108 3.90 -1.30 5.80
N LEU A 109 2.70 -0.98 6.30
CA LEU A 109 1.45 -1.58 5.82
C LEU A 109 1.26 -1.34 4.31
N GLY A 110 1.56 -0.14 3.83
CA GLY A 110 1.55 0.18 2.40
C GLY A 110 2.54 -0.67 1.60
N GLY A 111 3.79 -0.76 2.08
CA GLY A 111 4.82 -1.57 1.44
C GLY A 111 4.47 -3.07 1.40
N PHE A 112 4.00 -3.63 2.52
CA PHE A 112 3.60 -5.04 2.59
C PHE A 112 2.32 -5.33 1.81
N GLY A 113 1.36 -4.39 1.76
CA GLY A 113 0.19 -4.50 0.88
C GLY A 113 0.60 -4.60 -0.59
N ALA A 114 1.58 -3.80 -1.02
CA ALA A 114 2.13 -3.86 -2.37
C ALA A 114 2.76 -5.23 -2.68
N LEU A 115 3.56 -5.77 -1.76
CA LEU A 115 4.17 -7.08 -1.91
C LEU A 115 3.11 -8.18 -1.98
N LEU A 116 2.14 -8.17 -1.08
CA LEU A 116 1.06 -9.15 -1.03
C LEU A 116 0.28 -9.19 -2.34
N VAL A 117 -0.13 -8.04 -2.86
CA VAL A 117 -0.85 -7.97 -4.14
C VAL A 117 0.04 -8.42 -5.30
N ARG A 118 1.31 -8.02 -5.35
CA ARG A 118 2.21 -8.47 -6.42
C ARG A 118 2.38 -9.98 -6.42
N SER A 119 2.60 -10.59 -5.26
CA SER A 119 2.73 -12.04 -5.12
C SER A 119 1.44 -12.78 -5.48
N LEU A 120 0.27 -12.20 -5.15
CA LEU A 120 -1.02 -12.76 -5.57
C LEU A 120 -1.22 -12.69 -7.09
N VAL A 121 -0.83 -11.58 -7.73
CA VAL A 121 -0.90 -11.43 -9.20
C VAL A 121 -0.03 -12.50 -9.88
N GLU A 122 1.20 -12.71 -9.41
CA GLU A 122 2.10 -13.72 -9.96
C GLU A 122 1.59 -15.14 -9.75
N LEU A 123 0.99 -15.42 -8.58
CA LEU A 123 0.38 -16.72 -8.30
C LEU A 123 -0.79 -16.99 -9.26
N ILE A 124 -1.68 -16.01 -9.45
CA ILE A 124 -2.85 -16.14 -10.34
C ILE A 124 -2.41 -16.29 -11.80
N ASP A 125 -1.43 -15.51 -12.24
CA ASP A 125 -0.87 -15.62 -13.59
C ASP A 125 -0.15 -16.96 -13.79
N GLY A 126 0.54 -17.48 -12.78
CA GLY A 126 1.17 -18.80 -12.78
C GLY A 126 0.16 -19.94 -12.90
N LEU A 127 -0.92 -19.91 -12.11
CA LEU A 127 -2.01 -20.89 -12.17
C LEU A 127 -2.73 -20.86 -13.52
N SER A 128 -2.89 -19.68 -14.12
CA SER A 128 -3.52 -19.51 -15.44
C SER A 128 -2.71 -20.14 -16.57
N VAL A 129 -1.39 -20.28 -16.41
CA VAL A 129 -0.50 -20.95 -17.36
C VAL A 129 -0.46 -22.46 -17.14
N ALA A 130 -0.55 -22.92 -15.88
CA ALA A 130 -0.49 -24.34 -15.52
C ALA A 130 -1.76 -25.14 -15.89
N TYR A 131 -2.91 -24.48 -16.02
CA TYR A 131 -4.17 -25.06 -16.53
C TYR A 131 -4.52 -24.52 -17.92
N PRO A 132 -3.81 -24.91 -18.99
CA PRO A 132 -4.38 -24.85 -20.32
C PRO A 132 -5.48 -25.91 -20.34
N GLY A 133 -6.75 -25.49 -20.26
CA GLY A 133 -7.88 -26.40 -20.37
C GLY A 133 -7.68 -27.35 -21.55
N HIS A 134 -8.07 -28.61 -21.35
CA HIS A 134 -8.23 -29.65 -22.36
C HIS A 134 -8.62 -29.05 -23.73
N GLN A 135 -7.63 -28.72 -24.55
CA GLN A 135 -7.85 -28.67 -25.98
C GLN A 135 -7.87 -30.13 -26.40
N ALA A 136 -9.06 -30.74 -26.32
CA ALA A 136 -9.33 -31.98 -27.02
C ALA A 136 -8.94 -31.73 -28.48
N GLN A 137 -7.77 -32.23 -28.87
CA GLN A 137 -7.45 -32.43 -30.29
C GLN A 137 -8.60 -33.28 -30.84
N PRO A 138 -9.40 -32.78 -31.80
CA PRO A 138 -10.27 -33.69 -32.52
C PRO A 138 -9.36 -34.72 -33.19
N PRO A 139 -9.69 -36.02 -33.14
CA PRO A 139 -8.90 -37.03 -33.84
C PRO A 139 -8.85 -36.62 -35.31
N SER A 140 -7.64 -36.42 -35.81
CA SER A 140 -7.37 -36.26 -37.23
C SER A 140 -7.76 -37.55 -37.93
N GLY A 141 -8.99 -37.61 -38.42
CA GLY A 141 -9.51 -38.59 -39.37
C GLY A 141 -9.61 -37.97 -40.75
#